data_AF-A0A5A9ZHI3-F1
#
_entry.id   AF-A0A5A9ZHI3-F1
#
_cell.length_a   1.000
_cell.length_b   1.000
_cell.length_c   1.000
_cell.angle_alpha   90.00
_cell.angle_beta   90.00
_cell.angle_gamma   90.00
#
_symmetry.space_group_name_H-M   'P 1'
#
loop_
_entity.id
_entity.type
_entity.pdbx_description
1 polymer ?
#
loop_
_entity_poly.entity_id
_entity_poly.type
_entity_poly.pdbx_seq_one_letter_code
_entity_poly.pdbx_strand_id
1 'polypeptide(L)'
;MYGGDPVADFWHGRITARRLVVLINGLPPDSALHRAQTGGHVWTWTESLLWMIVYLLQVIDQRLVWQKRAKPKMPKWTTYPWSTESTSGSGSKKLGDRGELTNEQVEAWLDTIRPPQQSQGGDQ
;
A
#
# COMPACT_ATOMS: atom_id res chain seq x y z
N MET A 1 18.92 13.07 3.79
CA MET A 1 19.98 12.20 3.25
C MET A 1 20.61 11.42 4.41
N TYR A 2 20.32 10.13 4.53
CA TYR A 2 21.02 9.22 5.44
C TYR A 2 22.05 8.44 4.60
N GLY A 3 23.20 9.05 4.34
CA GLY A 3 24.25 8.49 3.46
C GLY A 3 25.63 8.38 4.11
N GLY A 4 25.75 8.68 5.41
CA GLY A 4 26.97 8.45 6.18
C GLY A 4 26.76 7.32 7.17
N ASP A 5 27.84 6.63 7.57
CA ASP A 5 27.83 5.64 8.64
C ASP A 5 28.04 6.35 9.99
N PRO A 6 26.97 6.60 10.78
CA PRO A 6 27.08 7.30 12.04
C PRO A 6 27.86 6.48 13.09
N VAL A 7 27.96 5.16 12.93
CA VAL A 7 28.75 4.32 13.83
C VAL A 7 30.24 4.52 13.56
N ALA A 8 30.64 4.53 12.28
CA ALA A 8 32.02 4.88 11.91
C ALA A 8 32.39 6.31 12.34
N ASP A 9 31.50 7.28 12.16
CA ASP A 9 31.75 8.67 12.59
C ASP A 9 31.89 8.81 14.11
N PHE A 10 31.23 7.95 14.90
CA PHE A 10 31.43 7.88 16.35
C PHE A 10 32.81 7.31 16.69
N TRP A 11 33.22 6.22 16.03
CA TRP A 11 34.55 5.62 16.20
C TRP A 11 35.68 6.58 15.83
N HIS A 12 35.47 7.43 14.82
CA HIS A 12 36.41 8.48 14.43
C HIS A 12 36.34 9.74 15.31
N GLY A 13 35.48 9.77 16.35
CA GLY A 13 35.33 10.92 17.25
C GLY A 13 34.68 12.16 16.61
N ARG A 14 34.05 12.01 15.44
CA ARG A 14 33.39 13.12 14.72
C ARG A 14 31.99 13.43 15.27
N ILE A 15 31.36 12.47 15.93
CA ILE A 15 30.07 12.66 16.61
C ILE A 15 30.13 12.22 18.07
N THR A 16 29.29 12.82 18.91
CA THR A 16 29.18 12.49 20.34
C THR A 16 28.21 11.33 20.58
N ALA A 17 28.37 10.64 21.72
CA ALA A 17 27.46 9.56 22.13
C ALA A 17 26.00 10.03 22.22
N ARG A 18 25.75 11.25 22.73
CA ARG A 18 24.40 11.84 22.80
C ARG A 18 23.78 12.00 21.40
N ARG A 19 24.58 12.41 20.41
CA ARG A 19 24.13 12.53 19.02
C ARG A 19 23.84 11.17 18.40
N LEU A 20 24.67 10.17 18.66
CA LEU A 20 24.45 8.79 18.20
C LEU A 20 23.14 8.21 18.77
N VAL A 21 22.87 8.41 20.06
CA VAL A 21 21.63 7.95 20.71
C VAL A 21 20.39 8.63 20.11
N VAL A 22 20.45 9.93 19.83
CA VAL A 22 19.35 10.65 19.16
C VAL A 22 19.12 10.11 17.74
N LEU A 23 20.18 9.80 17.00
CA LEU A 23 20.06 9.20 15.67
C LEU A 23 19.44 7.81 15.72
N ILE A 24 19.84 6.98 16.69
CA ILE A 24 19.28 5.62 16.87
C ILE A 24 17.81 5.69 17.29
N ASN A 25 17.46 6.53 18.27
CA ASN A 25 16.08 6.69 18.73
C ASN A 25 15.17 7.36 17.69
N GLY A 26 15.75 8.10 16.75
CA GLY A 26 15.03 8.69 15.62
C GLY A 26 14.85 7.74 14.44
N LEU A 27 15.47 6.56 14.45
CA LEU A 27 15.19 5.56 13.43
C LEU A 27 13.76 5.05 13.61
N PRO A 28 13.02 4.80 12.51
CA PRO A 28 11.77 4.09 12.61
C PRO A 28 11.98 2.77 13.39
N PRO A 29 10.96 2.27 14.11
CA PRO A 29 11.06 1.01 14.85
C PRO A 29 11.32 -0.20 13.94
N ASP A 30 11.18 -0.01 12.64
CA ASP A 30 11.52 -0.97 11.60
C ASP A 30 12.78 -0.54 10.82
N SER A 31 13.23 -1.36 9.87
CA SER A 31 14.44 -1.10 9.08
C SER A 31 14.37 0.22 8.30
N ALA A 32 15.17 1.20 8.74
CA ALA A 32 15.37 2.46 8.03
C ALA A 32 15.96 2.26 6.62
N LEU A 33 16.78 1.22 6.46
CA LEU A 33 17.31 0.80 5.17
C LEU A 33 16.18 0.36 4.24
N HIS A 34 15.27 -0.48 4.74
CA HIS A 34 14.15 -0.96 3.96
C HIS A 34 13.23 0.20 3.54
N ARG A 35 12.94 1.13 4.45
CA ARG A 35 12.18 2.35 4.13
C ARG A 35 12.86 3.21 3.07
N ALA A 36 14.18 3.35 3.09
CA ALA A 36 14.92 4.09 2.07
C ALA A 36 14.82 3.43 0.70
N GLN A 37 14.89 2.09 0.64
CA GLN A 37 14.69 1.32 -0.61
C GLN A 37 13.28 1.48 -1.17
N THR A 38 12.29 1.61 -0.28
CA THR A 38 10.87 1.74 -0.63
C THR A 38 10.43 3.19 -0.82
N GLY A 39 11.36 4.14 -1.00
CA GLY A 39 11.03 5.54 -1.27
C GLY A 39 10.34 6.29 -0.12
N GLY A 40 10.52 5.83 1.12
CA GLY A 40 9.94 6.45 2.31
C GLY A 40 8.65 5.78 2.82
N HIS A 41 8.09 4.82 2.07
CA HIS A 41 6.88 4.11 2.48
C HIS A 41 7.16 3.11 3.61
N VAL A 42 6.21 3.01 4.54
CA VAL A 42 6.19 1.94 5.54
C VAL A 42 5.69 0.70 4.83
N TRP A 43 6.59 -0.26 4.62
CA TRP A 43 6.27 -1.51 3.99
C TRP A 43 6.98 -2.60 4.74
N THR A 44 6.24 -3.45 5.42
CA THR A 44 6.82 -4.54 6.19
C THR A 44 6.33 -5.87 5.60
N TRP A 45 6.69 -6.97 6.27
CA TRP A 45 6.22 -8.29 5.88
C TRP A 45 4.71 -8.43 5.95
N THR A 46 4.05 -7.74 6.90
CA THR A 46 2.59 -7.80 7.02
C THR A 46 1.90 -7.15 5.82
N GLU A 47 2.37 -5.97 5.39
CA GLU A 47 1.83 -5.31 4.20
C GLU A 47 2.13 -6.13 2.93
N SER A 48 3.30 -6.75 2.85
CA SER A 48 3.66 -7.65 1.74
C SER A 48 2.72 -8.85 1.63
N LEU A 49 2.38 -9.48 2.77
CA LEU A 49 1.42 -10.59 2.81
C LEU A 49 0.02 -10.14 2.44
N LEU A 50 -0.44 -9.01 2.97
CA LEU A 50 -1.74 -8.43 2.61
C LEU A 50 -1.81 -8.13 1.11
N TRP A 51 -0.73 -7.61 0.53
CA TRP A 51 -0.65 -7.35 -0.90
C TRP A 51 -0.76 -8.62 -1.75
N MET A 52 -0.10 -9.69 -1.31
CA MET A 52 -0.23 -11.00 -1.95
C MET A 52 -1.68 -11.52 -1.91
N ILE A 53 -2.36 -11.36 -0.77
CA ILE A 53 -3.77 -11.76 -0.63
C ILE A 53 -4.66 -10.97 -1.60
N VAL A 54 -4.48 -9.65 -1.69
CA VAL A 54 -5.25 -8.80 -2.62
C VAL A 54 -5.06 -9.25 -4.07
N TYR A 55 -3.82 -9.55 -4.48
CA TYR A 55 -3.56 -10.07 -5.82
C TYR A 55 -4.24 -11.41 -6.08
N LEU A 56 -4.19 -12.35 -5.13
CA LEU A 56 -4.86 -13.65 -5.27
C LEU A 56 -6.38 -13.50 -5.40
N LEU A 57 -6.99 -12.57 -4.66
CA LEU A 57 -8.41 -12.24 -4.78
C LEU A 57 -8.75 -11.72 -6.19
N GLN A 58 -7.92 -10.84 -6.76
CA GLN A 58 -8.10 -10.37 -8.14
C GLN A 58 -8.00 -11.51 -9.16
N VAL A 59 -7.08 -12.46 -8.96
CA VAL A 59 -6.96 -13.65 -9.82
C VAL A 59 -8.20 -14.53 -9.72
N ILE A 60 -8.74 -14.73 -8.51
CA ILE A 60 -9.96 -15.51 -8.29
C ILE A 60 -11.15 -14.85 -9.00
N ASP A 61 -11.32 -13.53 -8.86
CA ASP A 61 -12.37 -12.77 -9.55
C ASP A 61 -12.29 -12.93 -11.08
N GLN A 62 -11.10 -12.79 -11.66
CA GLN A 62 -10.91 -13.01 -13.10
C GLN A 62 -11.17 -14.46 -13.52
N ARG A 63 -10.87 -15.45 -12.68
CA ARG A 63 -11.24 -16.84 -12.96
C ARG A 63 -12.75 -17.06 -12.95
N LEU A 64 -13.49 -16.38 -12.07
CA LEU A 64 -14.96 -16.42 -12.06
C LEU A 64 -15.54 -15.78 -13.34
N VAL A 65 -14.97 -14.67 -13.81
CA VAL A 65 -15.33 -14.04 -15.09
C VAL A 65 -15.10 -15.01 -16.25
N TRP A 66 -13.99 -15.76 -16.24
CA TRP A 66 -13.68 -16.75 -17.27
C TRP A 66 -14.72 -17.87 -17.32
N GLN A 67 -15.17 -18.37 -16.17
CA GLN A 67 -16.26 -19.36 -16.10
C GLN A 67 -17.55 -18.85 -16.78
N LYS A 68 -17.78 -17.54 -16.77
CA LYS A 68 -18.93 -16.89 -17.45
C LYS A 68 -18.67 -16.53 -18.92
N ARG A 69 -17.68 -17.16 -19.57
CA ARG A 69 -17.34 -17.09 -21.01
C ARG A 69 -16.67 -15.80 -21.52
N ALA A 70 -16.37 -14.82 -20.67
CA ALA A 70 -15.56 -13.68 -21.08
C ALA A 70 -14.07 -14.03 -20.96
N LYS A 71 -13.25 -13.73 -21.97
CA LYS A 71 -11.80 -13.91 -21.89
C LYS A 71 -11.26 -12.98 -20.78
N PRO A 72 -10.74 -13.51 -19.66
CA PRO A 72 -10.32 -12.69 -18.54
C PRO A 72 -9.05 -11.92 -18.90
N LYS A 73 -8.90 -10.72 -18.35
CA LYS A 73 -7.62 -10.00 -18.35
C LYS A 73 -6.95 -10.31 -17.03
N MET A 74 -6.00 -11.26 -17.06
CA MET A 74 -5.30 -11.66 -15.85
C MET A 74 -4.52 -10.46 -15.27
N PRO A 75 -4.61 -10.22 -13.96
CA PRO A 75 -3.83 -9.17 -13.33
C PRO A 75 -2.35 -9.53 -13.40
N LYS A 76 -1.50 -8.54 -13.68
CA LYS A 76 -0.04 -8.72 -13.65
C LYS A 76 0.45 -8.49 -12.21
N TRP A 77 1.33 -9.37 -11.72
CA TRP A 77 1.96 -9.16 -10.41
C TRP A 77 2.78 -7.86 -10.38
N THR A 78 2.75 -7.19 -9.24
CA THR A 78 3.40 -5.91 -9.01
C THR A 78 4.14 -5.99 -7.69
N THR A 79 5.39 -5.53 -7.65
CA THR A 79 6.21 -5.60 -6.45
C THR A 79 5.65 -4.74 -5.32
N TYR A 80 5.08 -3.57 -5.64
CA TYR A 80 4.49 -2.66 -4.67
C TYR A 80 3.19 -2.06 -5.22
N PRO A 81 2.20 -1.74 -4.36
CA PRO A 81 0.91 -1.22 -4.81
C PRO A 81 1.00 0.16 -5.48
N TRP A 82 2.01 0.96 -5.13
CA TRP A 82 2.24 2.28 -5.75
C TRP A 82 3.22 2.21 -6.94
N SER A 83 3.74 1.04 -7.32
CA SER A 83 4.65 0.97 -8.46
C SER A 83 3.90 1.18 -9.78
N THR A 84 4.41 2.11 -10.59
CA THR A 84 3.85 2.45 -11.90
C THR A 84 4.01 1.34 -12.94
N GLU A 85 4.85 0.34 -12.65
CA GLU A 85 5.13 -0.81 -13.53
C GLU A 85 3.91 -1.72 -13.75
N SER A 86 2.92 -1.63 -12.85
CA SER A 86 1.64 -2.33 -12.96
C SER A 86 0.62 -1.63 -13.85
N THR A 87 0.81 -0.33 -14.08
CA THR A 87 -0.15 0.54 -14.77
C THR A 87 -0.02 0.51 -16.30
N SER A 88 0.81 -0.39 -16.84
CA SER A 88 0.97 -0.56 -18.29
C SER A 88 -0.10 -1.45 -18.94
N GLY A 89 -0.99 -2.04 -18.14
CA GLY A 89 -2.16 -2.77 -18.65
C GLY A 89 -3.36 -1.84 -18.74
N SER A 90 -3.81 -1.54 -19.97
CA SER A 90 -5.04 -0.80 -20.28
C SER A 90 -6.20 -1.14 -19.33
N GLY A 91 -6.36 -0.36 -18.26
CA GLY A 91 -7.48 -0.47 -17.31
C GLY A 91 -7.15 -0.78 -15.84
N SER A 92 -5.88 -0.77 -15.40
CA SER A 92 -5.61 -0.89 -13.96
C SER A 92 -5.92 0.43 -13.24
N LYS A 93 -7.18 0.59 -12.81
CA LYS A 93 -7.54 1.60 -11.82
C LYS A 93 -6.64 1.38 -10.60
N LYS A 94 -5.81 2.36 -10.25
CA LYS A 94 -5.09 2.37 -8.98
C LYS A 94 -6.11 2.19 -7.86
N LEU A 95 -5.86 1.26 -6.93
CA LEU A 95 -6.76 1.05 -5.81
C LEU A 95 -6.79 2.34 -4.96
N GLY A 96 -7.98 2.96 -4.83
CA GLY A 96 -8.13 4.27 -4.19
C GLY A 96 -7.95 5.47 -5.12
N ASP A 97 -7.87 5.25 -6.44
CA ASP A 97 -7.84 6.33 -7.42
C ASP A 97 -9.24 6.88 -7.69
N ARG A 98 -9.42 8.15 -7.32
CA ARG A 98 -10.64 8.93 -7.52
C ARG A 98 -10.78 9.40 -8.97
N GLY A 99 -9.79 9.17 -9.84
CA GLY A 99 -9.81 9.67 -11.21
C GLY A 99 -10.01 11.19 -11.20
N GLU A 100 -11.01 11.68 -11.94
CA GLU A 100 -11.39 13.10 -11.97
C GLU A 100 -12.56 13.45 -11.02
N LEU A 101 -13.07 12.49 -10.24
CA LEU A 101 -14.25 12.68 -9.39
C LEU A 101 -13.88 13.36 -8.07
N THR A 102 -14.73 14.29 -7.62
CA THR A 102 -14.60 14.91 -6.30
C THR A 102 -15.05 13.92 -5.21
N ASN A 103 -14.57 14.11 -3.98
CA ASN A 103 -14.89 13.19 -2.86
C ASN A 103 -16.40 13.05 -2.65
N GLU A 104 -17.16 14.14 -2.78
CA GLU A 104 -18.62 14.16 -2.62
C GLU A 104 -19.33 13.29 -3.67
N GLN A 105 -18.83 13.27 -4.91
CA GLN A 105 -19.39 12.44 -5.98
C GLN A 105 -19.05 10.96 -5.78
N VAL A 106 -17.88 10.67 -5.23
CA VAL A 106 -17.49 9.29 -4.87
C VAL A 106 -18.36 8.77 -3.72
N GLU A 107 -18.61 9.60 -2.71
CA GLU A 107 -19.48 9.25 -1.57
C GLU A 107 -20.92 8.98 -2.03
N ALA A 108 -21.48 9.88 -2.86
CA ALA A 108 -22.81 9.68 -3.43
C ALA A 108 -22.91 8.37 -4.25
N TRP A 109 -21.87 8.04 -5.02
CA TRP A 109 -21.82 6.77 -5.76
C TRP A 109 -21.72 5.55 -4.83
N LEU A 110 -20.89 5.62 -3.79
CA LEU A 110 -20.77 4.54 -2.81
C LEU A 110 -22.09 4.28 -2.09
N ASP A 111 -22.86 5.32 -1.77
CA ASP A 111 -24.18 5.18 -1.16
C ASP A 111 -25.19 4.51 -2.08
N THR A 112 -25.09 4.70 -3.40
CA THR A 112 -25.96 3.99 -4.35
C THR A 112 -25.65 2.50 -4.49
N ILE A 113 -24.42 2.08 -4.16
CA ILE A 113 -23.97 0.67 -4.25
C ILE A 113 -24.10 -0.04 -2.90
N ARG A 114 -24.28 0.72 -1.81
CA ARG A 114 -24.40 0.17 -0.47
C ARG A 114 -25.64 -0.75 -0.41
N PRO A 115 -25.51 -1.99 0.10
CA PRO A 115 -26.67 -2.84 0.32
C PRO A 115 -27.64 -2.15 1.30
N PRO A 116 -28.96 -2.37 1.16
CA PRO A 116 -29.94 -1.75 2.04
C PRO A 116 -29.58 -2.10 3.48
N GLN A 117 -29.29 -1.08 4.29
CA GLN A 117 -29.10 -1.27 5.72
C GLN A 117 -30.41 -1.83 6.27
N GLN A 118 -30.40 -3.12 6.61
CA GLN A 118 -31.46 -3.70 7.42
C GLN A 118 -31.46 -2.92 8.73
N SER A 119 -32.47 -2.08 8.90
CA SER A 119 -32.79 -1.46 10.18
C SER A 119 -33.14 -2.57 11.17
N GLN A 120 -32.15 -3.08 11.89
CA GLN A 120 -32.40 -3.89 13.07
C GLN A 120 -32.93 -2.96 14.17
N GLY A 121 -34.25 -3.06 14.39
CA GLY A 121 -35.00 -2.89 15.64
C GLY A 121 -34.64 -1.76 16.59
N GLY A 122 -35.61 -0.88 16.84
CA GLY A 122 -35.64 0.01 18.00
C GLY A 122 -37.01 0.68 18.18
N ASP A 123 -37.87 0.00 18.96
CA ASP A 123 -38.94 0.51 19.83
C ASP A 123 -40.03 1.44 19.29
N GLN A 124 -41.24 0.88 19.10
CA GLN A 124 -42.45 1.18 19.90
C GLN A 124 -43.54 0.13 19.66
#